data_AF-A0A3D1ZG61-F1
#
_entry.id   AF-A0A3D1ZG61-F1
#
_cell.length_a   1.000
_cell.length_b   1.000
_cell.length_c   1.000
_cell.angle_alpha   90.00
_cell.angle_beta   90.00
_cell.angle_gamma   90.00
#
_symmetry.space_group_name_H-M   'P 1'
#
loop_
_entity.id
_entity.type
_entity.pdbx_description
1 polymer ?
#
loop_
_entity_poly.entity_id
_entity_poly.type
_entity_poly.pdbx_seq_one_letter_code
_entity_poly.pdbx_strand_id
1 'polypeptide(L)'
;MEFDAEAAILPGIIGGIIMAILYMRIAMMPRQMKMNLFLTLGKMMVKDAKMAYAAGAMMHIGMPVVFGLIHVALYEAFGLEIALVA
;
A
#
# COMPACT_ATOMS: atom_id res chain seq x y z
N MET A 1 -0.69 13.26 23.12
CA MET A 1 -1.62 13.39 21.98
C MET A 1 -2.29 12.02 21.82
N GLU A 2 -3.59 11.98 21.54
CA GLU A 2 -4.32 10.73 21.32
C GLU A 2 -3.94 10.20 19.92
N PHE A 3 -3.49 8.95 19.82
CA PHE A 3 -3.07 8.34 18.56
C PHE A 3 -4.27 8.22 17.63
N ASP A 4 -4.32 9.06 16.59
CA ASP A 4 -5.37 9.01 15.57
C ASP A 4 -5.04 7.91 14.56
N ALA A 5 -5.40 6.69 14.94
CA ALA A 5 -5.24 5.50 14.11
C ALA A 5 -5.98 5.62 12.77
N GLU A 6 -7.11 6.34 12.74
CA GLU A 6 -7.91 6.52 11.54
C GLU A 6 -7.18 7.39 10.52
N ALA A 7 -6.60 8.52 10.97
CA ALA A 7 -5.77 9.39 10.15
C ALA A 7 -4.52 8.70 9.56
N ALA A 8 -4.01 7.66 10.23
CA ALA A 8 -2.88 6.86 9.73
C ALA A 8 -3.32 5.78 8.72
N ILE A 9 -4.45 5.11 8.98
CA ILE A 9 -4.90 3.93 8.22
C ILE A 9 -5.61 4.35 6.92
N LEU A 10 -6.50 5.35 6.98
CA LEU A 10 -7.34 5.73 5.84
C LEU A 10 -6.52 6.16 4.61
N PRO A 11 -5.50 7.05 4.74
CA PRO A 11 -4.67 7.45 3.61
C PRO A 11 -3.83 6.31 3.05
N GLY A 12 -3.36 5.39 3.91
CA GLY A 12 -2.61 4.20 3.50
C GLY A 12 -3.45 3.26 2.63
N ILE A 13 -4.72 3.02 3.01
CA ILE A 13 -5.66 2.23 2.21
C ILE A 13 -5.95 2.92 0.87
N ILE A 14 -6.28 4.22 0.90
CA ILE A 14 -6.61 4.98 -0.31
C ILE A 14 -5.42 4.99 -1.28
N GLY A 15 -4.21 5.27 -0.78
CA GLY A 15 -2.98 5.24 -1.58
C GLY A 15 -2.71 3.85 -2.17
N GLY A 16 -2.87 2.78 -1.38
CA GLY A 16 -2.73 1.40 -1.85
C GLY A 16 -3.73 1.02 -2.95
N ILE A 17 -5.00 1.46 -2.82
CA ILE A 17 -6.06 1.22 -3.82
C ILE A 17 -5.78 2.00 -5.11
N ILE A 18 -5.40 3.29 -5.02
CA ILE A 18 -5.08 4.11 -6.20
C ILE A 18 -3.93 3.47 -6.97
N MET A 19 -2.84 3.10 -6.29
CA MET A 19 -1.71 2.43 -6.92
C MET A 19 -2.12 1.10 -7.54
N ALA A 20 -2.97 0.32 -6.87
CA ALA A 20 -3.49 -0.92 -7.43
C ALA A 20 -4.25 -0.71 -8.76
N ILE A 21 -5.09 0.32 -8.84
CA ILE A 21 -5.83 0.67 -10.06
C ILE A 21 -4.88 1.10 -11.18
N LEU A 22 -3.87 1.93 -10.85
CA LEU A 22 -2.86 2.40 -11.81
C LEU A 22 -2.06 1.22 -12.41
N TYR A 23 -1.70 0.23 -11.58
CA TYR A 23 -0.97 -0.96 -12.02
C TYR A 23 -1.86 -2.00 -12.71
N MET A 24 -3.16 -2.07 -12.40
CA MET A 24 -4.01 -3.13 -12.94
C MET A 24 -4.43 -2.93 -14.39
N ARG A 25 -4.61 -1.70 -14.95
CA ARG A 25 -4.82 -1.50 -16.42
C ARG A 25 -5.22 -0.10 -16.95
N ILE A 26 -5.44 0.95 -16.17
CA ILE A 26 -6.14 2.16 -16.71
C ILE A 26 -5.22 3.31 -17.12
N ALA A 27 -4.10 3.56 -16.44
CA ALA A 27 -3.28 4.77 -16.69
C ALA A 27 -1.91 4.52 -17.32
N MET A 28 -1.31 3.33 -17.13
CA MET A 28 0.05 3.03 -17.62
C MET A 28 0.00 1.87 -18.60
N MET A 29 0.56 2.11 -19.80
CA MET A 29 0.54 1.24 -20.97
C MET A 29 0.77 -0.25 -20.63
N PRO A 30 -0.28 -1.08 -20.58
CA PRO A 30 -0.17 -2.48 -20.16
C PRO A 30 0.65 -3.32 -21.14
N ARG A 31 0.75 -2.88 -22.40
CA ARG A 31 1.58 -3.52 -23.44
C ARG A 31 3.09 -3.34 -23.22
N GLN A 32 3.51 -2.34 -22.44
CA GLN A 32 4.94 -2.10 -22.15
C GLN A 32 5.35 -2.68 -20.79
N MET A 33 4.42 -2.78 -19.83
CA MET A 33 4.66 -3.45 -18.55
C MET A 33 4.49 -4.97 -18.72
N LYS A 34 5.56 -5.65 -19.17
CA LYS A 34 5.60 -7.13 -19.26
C LYS A 34 5.45 -7.84 -17.91
N MET A 35 5.48 -7.10 -16.80
CA MET A 35 5.50 -7.64 -15.43
C MET A 35 4.26 -7.23 -14.64
N ASN A 36 3.48 -8.22 -14.22
CA ASN A 36 2.32 -8.04 -13.35
C ASN A 36 2.80 -7.97 -11.89
N LEU A 37 2.70 -6.80 -11.28
CA LEU A 37 3.22 -6.53 -9.93
C LEU A 37 2.61 -7.45 -8.87
N PHE A 38 1.29 -7.70 -8.91
CA PHE A 38 0.63 -8.59 -7.96
C PHE A 38 1.03 -10.04 -8.16
N LEU A 39 1.15 -10.50 -9.40
CA LEU A 39 1.65 -11.84 -9.63
C LEU A 39 3.09 -12.01 -9.13
N THR A 40 3.92 -10.97 -9.26
CA THR A 40 5.32 -10.98 -8.81
C THR A 40 5.41 -11.00 -7.30
N LEU A 41 4.71 -10.08 -6.62
CA LEU A 41 4.62 -10.03 -5.16
C LEU A 41 4.03 -11.32 -4.57
N GLY A 42 2.98 -11.83 -5.21
CA GLY A 42 2.31 -13.05 -4.80
C GLY A 42 3.14 -14.32 -4.92
N LYS A 43 3.92 -14.44 -6.01
CA LYS A 43 4.77 -15.62 -6.24
C LYS A 43 5.92 -15.73 -5.24
N MET A 44 6.27 -14.64 -4.55
CA MET A 44 7.21 -14.69 -3.43
C MET A 44 6.62 -15.35 -2.18
N MET A 45 5.28 -15.45 -2.10
CA MET A 45 4.58 -16.01 -0.94
C MET A 45 3.92 -17.36 -1.23
N VAL A 46 3.39 -17.54 -2.45
CA VAL A 46 2.56 -18.70 -2.80
C VAL A 46 2.87 -19.18 -4.21
N LYS A 47 2.96 -20.49 -4.40
CA LYS A 47 3.30 -21.11 -5.70
C LYS A 47 2.12 -21.18 -6.67
N ASP A 48 0.89 -21.27 -6.15
CA ASP A 48 -0.32 -21.31 -6.98
C ASP A 48 -0.57 -19.93 -7.61
N ALA A 49 -0.82 -19.90 -8.93
CA ALA A 49 -0.90 -18.65 -9.68
C ALA A 49 -2.15 -17.80 -9.34
N LYS A 50 -3.28 -18.43 -9.01
CA LYS A 50 -4.51 -17.69 -8.65
C LYS A 50 -4.39 -17.12 -7.24
N MET A 51 -3.87 -17.91 -6.31
CA MET A 51 -3.59 -17.48 -4.94
C MET A 51 -2.47 -16.44 -4.90
N ALA A 52 -1.45 -16.55 -5.76
CA ALA A 52 -0.40 -15.56 -5.88
C ALA A 52 -0.99 -14.19 -6.27
N TYR A 53 -1.89 -14.11 -7.24
CA TYR A 53 -2.47 -12.83 -7.62
C TYR A 53 -3.21 -12.14 -6.44
N ALA A 54 -4.01 -12.90 -5.69
CA ALA A 54 -4.69 -12.40 -4.49
C ALA A 54 -3.70 -12.01 -3.39
N ALA A 55 -2.70 -12.85 -3.11
CA ALA A 55 -1.67 -12.59 -2.09
C ALA A 55 -0.84 -11.34 -2.42
N GLY A 56 -0.48 -11.14 -3.68
CA GLY A 56 0.25 -9.94 -4.11
C GLY A 56 -0.58 -8.67 -4.04
N ALA A 57 -1.89 -8.74 -4.32
CA ALA A 57 -2.80 -7.62 -4.11
C ALA A 57 -2.93 -7.28 -2.62
N MET A 58 -3.07 -8.29 -1.75
CA MET A 58 -3.10 -8.10 -0.29
C MET A 58 -1.81 -7.46 0.22
N MET A 59 -0.64 -7.92 -0.23
CA MET A 59 0.66 -7.31 0.10
C MET A 59 0.73 -5.85 -0.35
N HIS A 60 0.30 -5.55 -1.57
CA HIS A 60 0.40 -4.20 -2.12
C HIS A 60 -0.53 -3.21 -1.42
N ILE A 61 -1.70 -3.66 -0.96
CA ILE A 61 -2.66 -2.81 -0.22
C ILE A 61 -2.25 -2.72 1.26
N GLY A 62 -1.78 -3.82 1.85
CA GLY A 62 -1.42 -3.90 3.27
C GLY A 62 -0.14 -3.15 3.61
N MET A 63 0.89 -3.21 2.76
CA MET A 63 2.19 -2.58 3.06
C MET A 63 2.12 -1.05 3.20
N PRO A 64 1.34 -0.30 2.40
CA PRO A 64 1.08 1.12 2.62
C PRO A 64 0.41 1.43 3.96
N VAL A 65 -0.50 0.58 4.45
CA VAL A 65 -1.12 0.73 5.77
C VAL A 65 -0.08 0.56 6.88
N VAL A 66 0.74 -0.50 6.78
CA VAL A 66 1.84 -0.74 7.73
C VAL A 66 2.83 0.42 7.70
N PHE A 67 3.18 0.91 6.50
CA PHE A 67 4.05 2.06 6.34
C PHE A 67 3.46 3.32 6.99
N GLY A 68 2.18 3.62 6.75
CA GLY A 68 1.47 4.76 7.36
C GLY A 68 1.48 4.70 8.88
N LEU A 69 1.17 3.52 9.46
CA LEU A 69 1.22 3.30 10.91
C LEU A 69 2.63 3.51 11.49
N ILE A 70 3.66 2.93 10.86
CA ILE A 70 5.05 3.11 11.29
C ILE A 70 5.46 4.58 11.17
N HIS A 71 5.07 5.24 10.08
CA HIS A 71 5.39 6.64 9.83
C HIS A 71 4.80 7.54 10.93
N VAL A 72 3.50 7.40 11.23
CA VAL A 72 2.85 8.16 12.30
C VAL A 72 3.47 7.86 13.66
N ALA A 73 3.69 6.58 13.99
CA ALA A 73 4.30 6.19 15.26
C ALA A 73 5.71 6.78 15.45
N LEU A 74 6.52 6.84 14.39
CA LEU A 74 7.84 7.48 14.44
C LEU A 74 7.72 9.00 14.64
N TYR A 75 6.79 9.65 13.93
CA TYR A 75 6.56 11.10 14.08
C TYR A 75 6.14 11.46 15.51
N GLU A 76 5.24 10.68 16.12
CA GLU A 76 4.86 10.84 17.51
C GLU A 76 6.04 10.61 18.47
N ALA A 77 6.82 9.55 18.27
CA ALA A 77 7.95 9.20 19.13
C ALA A 77 9.07 10.25 19.11
N PHE A 78 9.28 10.93 17.98
CA PHE A 78 10.30 11.95 17.81
C PHE A 78 9.79 13.39 18.00
N GLY A 79 8.50 13.58 18.33
CA GLY A 79 7.91 14.90 18.53
C GLY A 79 7.98 15.79 17.30
N LEU A 80 7.96 15.19 16.10
CA LEU A 80 7.96 15.92 14.83
C LEU A 80 6.52 16.38 14.58
N GLU A 81 6.14 17.56 15.07
CA GLU A 81 4.81 18.11 14.80
C GLU A 81 4.62 18.32 13.30
N ILE A 82 3.64 17.65 12.69
CA ILE A 82 3.16 18.02 11.36
C ILE A 82 1.90 18.87 11.55
N ALA A 83 1.99 20.12 11.12
CA ALA A 83 0.84 20.96 10.78
C ALA A 83 0.10 20.38 9.55
N LEU A 84 -0.46 19.18 9.67
CA LEU A 84 -1.16 18.45 8.59
C LEU A 84 -2.68 18.66 8.61
N VAL A 85 -3.17 19.52 9.52
CA VAL A 85 -4.54 20.03 9.50
C VAL A 85 -4.48 21.53 9.80
N ALA A 86 -4.41 22.32 8.73
CA ALA A 86 -4.83 23.71 8.73
C ALA A 86 -5.90 23.87 7.64
#